data_AF-A0A6A7BAC9-F1
#
_entry.id   AF-A0A6A7BAC9-F1
#
_cell.length_a   1.000
_cell.length_b   1.000
_cell.length_c   1.000
_cell.angle_alpha   90.00
_cell.angle_beta   90.00
_cell.angle_gamma   90.00
#
_symmetry.space_group_name_H-M   'P 1'
#
loop_
_entity.id
_entity.type
_entity.pdbx_description
1 polymer ?
#
loop_
_entity_poly.entity_id
_entity_poly.type
_entity_poly.pdbx_seq_one_letter_code
_entity_poly.pdbx_strand_id
1 'polypeptide(L)'
;MIGFDGMFHMSDEVQVSRVRVPRFMIFSVAVNASLQTLSMLILLFTIGKVDRVSASSLSIIEVYYQATGSRAATNIFLFMLLFIILLSVFNVLTSVSRRAQAFAQDARLPFSRVITKVHPKLQISLNALLLVASCSCLLALINVTSTFAYDALIGLPAIGLWISYFFPILLILLCRLNYRSSAQIVWAPLKLGKAGLPINVSAMWYIVFILIWIPFSAILPVNRLNLNYAGPIFGAVVTGGLLDWYLSGRIRFRLPVARG
;
A
#
# COMPACT_ATOMS: atom_id res chain seq x y z
N MET A 1 0.26 -7.44 1.53
CA MET A 1 0.10 -7.34 0.07
C MET A 1 -0.19 -5.91 -0.34
N ILE A 2 0.85 -5.13 -0.69
CA ILE A 2 0.75 -3.80 -1.32
C ILE A 2 1.91 -3.79 -2.33
N GLY A 3 1.65 -3.60 -3.64
CA GLY A 3 2.71 -3.72 -4.66
C GLY A 3 2.26 -4.01 -6.09
N PHE A 4 0.96 -4.13 -6.36
CA PHE A 4 0.44 -4.36 -7.72
C PHE A 4 0.83 -3.26 -8.72
N ASP A 5 1.04 -2.04 -8.22
CA ASP A 5 1.46 -0.90 -9.04
C ASP A 5 2.81 -1.11 -9.74
N GLY A 6 3.74 -1.85 -9.11
CA GLY A 6 5.04 -2.16 -9.70
C GLY A 6 4.92 -3.01 -10.96
N MET A 7 3.91 -3.89 -11.02
CA MET A 7 3.69 -4.74 -12.18
C MET A 7 3.15 -3.97 -13.38
N PHE A 8 2.42 -2.87 -13.18
CA PHE A 8 1.99 -2.01 -14.28
C PHE A 8 3.16 -1.27 -14.92
N HIS A 9 4.13 -0.81 -14.12
CA HIS A 9 5.33 -0.17 -14.67
C HIS A 9 6.22 -1.13 -15.45
N MET A 10 6.35 -2.38 -14.97
CA MET A 10 7.07 -3.43 -15.71
C MET A 10 6.25 -4.01 -16.86
N SER A 11 4.96 -3.70 -16.95
CA SER A 11 4.10 -4.20 -18.03
C SER A 11 4.49 -3.63 -19.40
N ASP A 12 5.14 -2.47 -19.44
CA ASP A 12 5.64 -1.86 -20.68
C ASP A 12 6.88 -2.59 -21.24
N GLU A 13 7.59 -3.36 -20.41
CA GLU A 13 8.81 -4.09 -20.78
C GLU A 13 8.55 -5.53 -21.26
N VAL A 14 7.33 -6.06 -21.06
CA VAL A 14 6.99 -7.46 -21.39
C VAL A 14 6.39 -7.57 -22.80
N GLN A 15 7.05 -8.33 -23.68
CA GLN A 15 6.47 -8.73 -24.97
C GLN A 15 5.17 -9.54 -24.73
N VAL A 16 4.04 -9.03 -25.26
CA VAL A 16 2.66 -9.52 -25.03
C VAL A 16 2.12 -9.28 -23.61
N SER A 17 2.38 -8.08 -23.08
CA SER A 17 1.89 -7.57 -21.79
C SER A 17 0.39 -7.81 -21.54
N ARG A 18 -0.47 -7.53 -22.53
CA ARG A 18 -1.94 -7.50 -22.36
C ARG A 18 -2.59 -8.83 -21.93
N VAL A 19 -1.96 -9.98 -22.17
CA VAL A 19 -2.49 -11.31 -21.77
C VAL A 19 -1.67 -11.91 -20.64
N ARG A 20 -0.34 -11.70 -20.65
CA ARG A 20 0.58 -12.35 -19.73
C ARG A 20 0.55 -11.70 -18.34
N VAL A 21 0.44 -10.38 -18.26
CA VAL A 21 0.38 -9.62 -17.01
C VAL A 21 -0.81 -10.01 -16.13
N PRO A 22 -2.08 -10.05 -16.61
CA PRO A 22 -3.20 -10.41 -15.75
C PRO A 22 -3.13 -11.86 -15.26
N ARG A 23 -2.59 -12.80 -16.05
CA ARG A 23 -2.37 -14.18 -15.60
C ARG A 23 -1.33 -14.27 -14.50
N PHE A 24 -0.22 -13.55 -14.63
CA PHE A 24 0.79 -13.48 -13.58
C PHE A 24 0.27 -12.80 -12.31
N MET A 25 -0.57 -11.78 -12.42
CA MET A 25 -1.22 -11.17 -11.25
C MET A 25 -2.06 -12.18 -10.48
N ILE A 26 -2.92 -12.94 -11.17
CA ILE A 26 -3.76 -13.97 -10.53
C ILE A 26 -2.87 -15.05 -9.87
N PHE A 27 -1.86 -15.54 -10.59
CA PHE A 27 -0.93 -16.54 -10.07
C PHE A 27 -0.16 -16.03 -8.84
N SER A 28 0.35 -14.79 -8.90
CA SER A 28 1.07 -14.17 -7.78
C SER A 28 0.18 -14.04 -6.54
N VAL A 29 -1.06 -13.59 -6.70
CA VAL A 29 -2.03 -13.49 -5.60
C VAL A 29 -2.33 -14.89 -5.03
N ALA A 30 -2.58 -15.88 -5.88
CA ALA A 30 -2.87 -17.24 -5.44
C ALA A 30 -1.71 -17.86 -4.65
N VAL A 31 -0.48 -17.74 -5.13
CA VAL A 31 0.71 -18.25 -4.43
C VAL A 31 0.91 -17.54 -3.11
N ASN A 32 0.82 -16.21 -3.08
CA ASN A 32 0.97 -15.45 -1.84
C ASN A 32 -0.13 -15.79 -0.81
N ALA A 33 -1.39 -15.92 -1.25
CA ALA A 33 -2.48 -16.31 -0.38
C ALA A 33 -2.24 -17.71 0.22
N SER A 34 -1.87 -18.69 -0.61
CA SER A 34 -1.57 -20.05 -0.15
C SER A 34 -0.40 -20.10 0.84
N LEU A 35 0.69 -19.39 0.56
CA LEU A 35 1.85 -19.33 1.45
C LEU A 35 1.52 -18.63 2.77
N GLN A 36 0.70 -17.57 2.73
CA GLN A 36 0.30 -16.84 3.92
C GLN A 36 -0.66 -17.67 4.79
N THR A 37 -1.62 -18.38 4.18
CA THR A 37 -2.50 -19.31 4.88
C THR A 37 -1.70 -20.46 5.51
N LEU A 38 -0.75 -21.05 4.76
CA LEU A 38 0.10 -22.12 5.29
C LEU A 38 0.95 -21.63 6.46
N SER A 39 1.56 -20.45 6.33
CA SER A 39 2.33 -19.82 7.41
C SER A 39 1.47 -19.58 8.65
N MET A 40 0.24 -19.10 8.47
CA MET A 40 -0.70 -18.86 9.56
C MET A 40 -1.13 -20.16 10.27
N LEU A 41 -1.36 -21.24 9.52
CA LEU A 41 -1.66 -22.55 10.09
C LEU A 41 -0.48 -23.11 10.89
N ILE A 42 0.73 -23.04 10.35
CA ILE A 42 1.95 -23.46 11.05
C ILE A 42 2.07 -22.69 12.36
N LEU A 43 1.91 -21.36 12.32
CA LEU A 43 1.94 -20.54 13.52
C LEU A 43 0.86 -20.97 14.53
N LEU A 44 -0.38 -21.20 14.10
CA LEU A 44 -1.46 -21.59 15.00
C LEU A 44 -1.20 -22.93 15.72
N PHE A 45 -0.59 -23.91 15.04
CA PHE A 45 -0.23 -25.19 15.66
C PHE A 45 1.02 -25.11 16.55
N THR A 46 1.81 -24.05 16.40
CA THR A 46 3.12 -23.91 17.03
C THR A 46 3.13 -22.89 18.16
N ILE A 47 2.16 -21.97 18.18
CA ILE A 47 1.93 -21.01 19.26
C ILE A 47 1.42 -21.82 20.45
N GLY A 48 2.28 -22.02 21.45
CA GLY A 48 1.94 -22.83 22.62
C GLY A 48 0.94 -22.08 23.51
N LYS A 49 1.44 -21.47 24.59
CA LYS A 49 0.61 -20.67 25.50
C LYS A 49 0.50 -19.25 24.98
N VAL A 50 -0.66 -18.90 24.42
CA VAL A 50 -0.98 -17.56 23.87
C VAL A 50 -0.73 -16.45 24.89
N ASP A 51 -0.97 -16.73 26.18
CA ASP A 51 -0.77 -15.77 27.28
C ASP A 51 0.68 -15.24 27.39
N ARG A 52 1.67 -16.07 27.03
CA ARG A 52 3.09 -15.68 27.03
C ARG A 52 3.45 -14.79 25.84
N VAL A 53 2.77 -14.98 24.71
CA VAL A 53 2.98 -14.21 23.48
C VAL A 53 2.36 -12.82 23.58
N SER A 54 1.18 -12.72 24.19
CA SER A 54 0.49 -11.44 24.42
C SER A 54 1.13 -10.58 25.53
N ALA A 55 1.84 -11.19 26.47
CA ALA A 55 2.56 -10.48 27.52
C ALA A 55 3.99 -10.02 27.11
N SER A 56 4.51 -10.52 25.99
CA SER A 56 5.85 -10.18 25.51
C SER A 56 5.85 -8.86 24.74
N SER A 57 6.83 -8.00 25.01
CA SER A 57 7.07 -6.75 24.26
C SER A 57 7.40 -6.99 22.78
N LEU A 58 7.87 -8.20 22.43
CA LEU A 58 8.15 -8.63 21.07
C LEU A 58 7.54 -10.02 20.81
N SER A 59 6.24 -10.03 20.53
CA SER A 59 5.46 -11.27 20.29
C SER A 59 6.07 -12.18 19.22
N ILE A 60 6.73 -11.63 18.20
CA ILE A 60 7.34 -12.42 17.12
C ILE A 60 8.49 -13.31 17.63
N ILE A 61 9.29 -12.83 18.58
CA ILE A 61 10.47 -13.56 19.10
C ILE A 61 9.99 -14.72 19.98
N GLU A 62 8.97 -14.48 20.80
CA GLU A 62 8.39 -15.51 21.67
C GLU A 62 7.74 -16.61 20.83
N VAL A 63 7.07 -16.26 19.73
CA VAL A 63 6.51 -17.24 18.79
C VAL A 63 7.59 -18.12 18.17
N TYR A 64 8.69 -17.54 17.69
CA TYR A 64 9.80 -18.34 17.13
C TYR A 64 10.50 -19.19 18.20
N TYR A 65 10.60 -18.68 19.43
CA TYR A 65 11.20 -19.43 20.54
C TYR A 65 10.35 -20.63 20.94
N GLN A 66 9.03 -20.44 21.07
CA GLN A 66 8.08 -21.51 21.35
C GLN A 66 8.03 -22.54 20.22
N ALA A 67 8.21 -22.09 18.96
CA ALA A 67 8.28 -22.97 17.81
C ALA A 67 9.51 -23.87 17.77
N THR A 68 10.65 -23.29 18.14
CA THR A 68 11.94 -23.93 17.86
C THR A 68 12.50 -24.66 19.08
N GLY A 69 12.08 -24.30 20.30
CA GLY A 69 12.57 -24.88 21.56
C GLY A 69 14.04 -24.60 21.86
N SER A 70 14.76 -23.89 20.97
CA SER A 70 16.18 -23.59 21.08
C SER A 70 16.47 -22.12 20.80
N ARG A 71 17.27 -21.49 21.68
CA ARG A 71 17.68 -20.08 21.55
C ARG A 71 18.55 -19.85 20.31
N ALA A 72 19.40 -20.82 19.95
CA ALA A 72 20.31 -20.69 18.81
C ALA A 72 19.56 -20.62 17.48
N ALA A 73 18.62 -21.54 17.25
CA ALA A 73 17.84 -21.57 16.01
C ALA A 73 16.83 -20.41 15.93
N THR A 74 16.26 -19.97 17.06
CA THR A 74 15.44 -18.74 17.13
C THR A 74 16.23 -17.50 16.67
N ASN A 75 17.47 -17.35 17.14
CA ASN A 75 18.32 -16.23 16.72
C ASN A 75 18.61 -16.25 15.22
N ILE A 76 18.86 -17.42 14.63
CA ILE A 76 19.12 -17.54 13.18
C ILE A 76 17.89 -17.09 12.37
N PHE A 77 16.68 -17.54 12.74
CA PHE A 77 15.45 -17.10 12.08
C PHE A 77 15.22 -15.59 12.24
N LEU A 78 15.52 -15.04 13.43
CA LEU A 78 15.41 -13.61 13.67
C LEU A 78 16.39 -12.81 12.80
N PHE A 79 17.65 -13.23 12.68
CA PHE A 79 18.64 -12.59 11.81
C PHE A 79 18.20 -12.64 10.34
N MET A 80 17.69 -13.77 9.87
CA MET A 80 17.17 -13.90 8.51
C MET A 80 16.01 -12.94 8.25
N LEU A 81 15.07 -12.84 9.21
CA LEU A 81 13.93 -11.93 9.13
C LEU A 81 14.37 -10.46 9.13
N LEU A 82 15.31 -10.08 10.00
CA LEU A 82 15.88 -8.74 10.04
C LEU A 82 16.56 -8.37 8.71
N PHE A 83 17.30 -9.31 8.12
CA PHE A 83 17.95 -9.09 6.83
C PHE A 83 16.93 -8.84 5.71
N ILE A 84 15.84 -9.61 5.67
CA ILE A 84 14.75 -9.42 4.70
C ILE A 84 14.07 -8.05 4.89
N ILE A 85 13.80 -7.66 6.14
CA ILE A 85 13.19 -6.35 6.45
C ILE A 85 14.10 -5.22 5.99
N LEU A 86 15.40 -5.31 6.26
CA LEU A 86 16.37 -4.29 5.86
C LEU A 86 16.39 -4.13 4.33
N LEU A 87 16.46 -5.23 3.58
CA LEU A 87 16.37 -5.19 2.12
C LEU A 87 15.03 -4.60 1.64
N SER A 88 13.93 -4.92 2.30
CA SER A 88 12.60 -4.37 1.97
C SER A 88 12.56 -2.85 2.16
N VAL A 89 13.09 -2.35 3.27
CA VAL A 89 13.16 -0.90 3.57
C VAL A 89 13.95 -0.16 2.50
N PHE A 90 15.12 -0.67 2.09
CA PHE A 90 15.91 -0.07 1.01
C PHE A 90 15.15 -0.01 -0.32
N ASN A 91 14.42 -1.08 -0.66
CA ASN A 91 13.60 -1.13 -1.87
C ASN A 91 12.46 -0.10 -1.83
N VAL A 92 11.74 -0.01 -0.70
CA VAL A 92 10.63 0.93 -0.53
C VAL A 92 11.13 2.38 -0.59
N LEU A 93 12.21 2.71 0.13
CA LEU A 93 12.82 4.04 0.10
C LEU A 93 13.23 4.45 -1.31
N THR A 94 13.83 3.54 -2.06
CA THR A 94 14.23 3.79 -3.46
C THR A 94 13.00 4.03 -4.34
N SER A 95 11.95 3.22 -4.21
CA SER A 95 10.71 3.35 -4.99
C SER A 95 9.99 4.67 -4.71
N VAL A 96 9.81 5.03 -3.44
CA VAL A 96 9.13 6.28 -3.04
C VAL A 96 9.93 7.50 -3.49
N SER A 97 11.25 7.47 -3.38
CA SER A 97 12.12 8.57 -3.84
C SER A 97 12.01 8.81 -5.34
N ARG A 98 11.93 7.74 -6.15
CA ARG A 98 11.71 7.86 -7.61
C ARG A 98 10.34 8.48 -7.94
N ARG A 99 9.29 8.11 -7.19
CA ARG A 99 7.95 8.71 -7.34
C ARG A 99 7.94 10.19 -6.96
N ALA A 100 8.58 10.54 -5.85
CA ALA A 100 8.73 11.94 -5.43
C ALA A 100 9.51 12.77 -6.46
N GLN A 101 10.55 12.20 -7.07
CA GLN A 101 11.31 12.84 -8.14
C GLN A 101 10.47 13.09 -9.40
N ALA A 102 9.70 12.10 -9.86
CA ALA A 102 8.80 12.27 -11.00
C ALA A 102 7.75 13.38 -10.72
N PHE A 103 7.21 13.41 -9.50
CA PHE A 103 6.27 14.45 -9.09
C PHE A 103 6.90 15.86 -9.01
N ALA A 104 8.19 15.94 -8.64
CA ALA A 104 8.96 17.19 -8.66
C ALA A 104 9.24 17.69 -10.09
N GLN A 105 9.45 16.77 -11.04
CA GLN A 105 9.63 17.11 -12.47
C GLN A 105 8.37 17.73 -13.08
N ASP A 106 7.18 17.33 -12.63
CA ASP A 106 5.91 17.91 -13.03
C ASP A 106 5.64 19.32 -12.43
N ALA A 107 6.62 19.91 -11.73
CA ALA A 107 6.53 21.20 -11.04
C ALA A 107 5.39 21.30 -10.00
N ARG A 108 4.92 20.16 -9.49
CA ARG A 108 3.79 20.07 -8.54
C ARG A 108 4.20 20.23 -7.08
N LEU A 109 5.50 20.38 -6.77
CA LEU A 109 6.02 20.57 -5.41
C LEU A 109 6.59 21.99 -5.19
N PRO A 110 6.38 22.59 -4.01
CA PRO A 110 7.16 23.74 -3.57
C PRO A 110 8.64 23.31 -3.50
N PHE A 111 9.56 24.13 -4.04
CA PHE A 111 11.00 23.82 -4.18
C PHE A 111 11.38 22.73 -5.21
N SER A 112 10.57 22.52 -6.25
CA SER A 112 10.86 21.59 -7.35
C SER A 112 12.30 21.68 -7.90
N ARG A 113 12.87 22.89 -8.03
CA ARG A 113 14.24 23.09 -8.54
C ARG A 113 15.33 22.43 -7.71
N VAL A 114 15.17 22.30 -6.39
CA VAL A 114 16.17 21.67 -5.51
C VAL A 114 15.97 20.15 -5.47
N ILE A 115 14.71 19.70 -5.50
CA ILE A 115 14.35 18.27 -5.43
C ILE A 115 14.67 17.55 -6.74
N THR A 116 14.52 18.23 -7.89
CA THR A 116 14.77 17.66 -9.22
C THR A 116 16.26 17.55 -9.58
N LYS A 117 17.19 17.97 -8.70
CA LYS A 117 18.64 17.84 -8.96
C LYS A 117 19.07 16.37 -8.85
N VAL A 118 19.16 15.71 -10.01
CA VAL A 118 19.59 14.31 -10.14
C VAL A 118 21.11 14.22 -10.09
N HIS A 119 21.64 13.25 -9.34
CA HIS A 119 23.08 13.01 -9.33
C HIS A 119 23.52 12.29 -10.63
N PRO A 120 24.51 12.81 -11.38
CA PRO A 120 24.83 12.32 -12.73
C PRO A 120 25.28 10.86 -12.78
N LYS A 121 25.96 10.37 -11.72
CA LYS A 121 26.50 9.00 -11.64
C LYS A 121 25.51 7.96 -11.09
N LEU A 122 24.53 8.40 -10.29
CA LEU A 122 23.60 7.52 -9.57
C LEU A 122 22.20 7.53 -10.19
N GLN A 123 21.90 8.48 -11.10
CA GLN A 123 20.59 8.65 -11.75
C GLN A 123 19.41 8.77 -10.77
N ILE A 124 19.70 9.08 -9.50
CA ILE A 124 18.74 9.24 -8.40
C ILE A 124 18.90 10.65 -7.81
N SER A 125 17.79 11.28 -7.44
CA SER A 125 17.78 12.53 -6.68
C SER A 125 18.06 12.27 -5.19
N LEU A 126 19.28 12.55 -4.74
CA LEU A 126 19.66 12.44 -3.33
C LEU A 126 18.81 13.34 -2.43
N ASN A 127 18.38 14.50 -2.93
CA ASN A 127 17.55 15.44 -2.19
C ASN A 127 16.13 14.89 -1.94
N ALA A 128 15.54 14.18 -2.91
CA ALA A 128 14.25 13.52 -2.72
C ALA A 128 14.37 12.36 -1.72
N LEU A 129 15.46 11.58 -1.81
CA LEU A 129 15.74 10.51 -0.86
C LEU A 129 15.90 11.04 0.57
N LEU A 130 16.66 12.13 0.75
CA LEU A 130 16.84 12.75 2.07
C LEU A 130 15.52 13.29 2.62
N LEU A 131 14.68 13.91 1.78
CA LEU A 131 13.37 14.40 2.20
C LEU A 131 12.45 13.26 2.67
N VAL A 132 12.39 12.16 1.91
CA VAL A 132 11.59 10.98 2.27
C VAL A 132 12.13 10.31 3.53
N ALA A 133 13.45 10.19 3.67
CA ALA A 133 14.08 9.64 4.86
C ALA A 133 13.82 10.50 6.10
N SER A 134 13.99 11.82 6.00
CA SER A 134 13.71 12.76 7.10
C SER A 134 12.25 12.73 7.51
N CYS A 135 11.32 12.71 6.54
CA CYS A 135 9.89 12.57 6.81
C CYS A 135 9.61 11.26 7.55
N SER A 136 10.17 10.14 7.07
CA SER A 136 10.01 8.83 7.71
C SER A 136 10.55 8.79 9.14
N CYS A 137 11.69 9.45 9.39
CA CYS A 137 12.27 9.58 10.73
C CYS A 137 11.37 10.41 11.67
N LEU A 138 10.80 11.52 11.18
CA LEU A 138 9.85 12.34 11.92
C LEU A 138 8.57 11.56 12.27
N LEU A 139 8.03 10.79 11.33
CA LEU A 139 6.89 9.91 11.59
C LEU A 139 7.24 8.79 12.58
N ALA A 140 8.45 8.23 12.53
CA ALA A 140 8.90 7.23 13.50
C ALA A 140 9.01 7.79 14.92
N LEU A 141 9.36 9.06 15.08
CA LEU A 141 9.44 9.70 16.39
C LEU A 141 8.08 9.75 17.11
N ILE A 142 6.98 9.74 16.37
CA ILE A 142 5.61 9.70 16.93
C ILE A 142 5.38 8.41 17.74
N ASN A 143 6.02 7.30 17.36
CA ASN A 143 5.92 6.03 18.08
C ASN A 143 6.41 6.15 19.53
N VAL A 144 7.42 7.00 19.79
CA VAL A 144 7.95 7.25 21.15
C VAL A 144 6.90 7.93 22.04
N THR A 145 6.07 8.80 21.47
CA THR A 145 5.03 9.53 22.20
C THR A 145 3.76 8.69 22.38
N SER A 146 3.33 7.98 21.32
CA SER A 146 2.10 7.18 21.35
C SER A 146 2.10 6.10 20.27
N THR A 147 1.97 4.85 20.71
CA THR A 147 1.81 3.69 19.81
C THR A 147 0.49 3.74 19.04
N PHE A 148 -0.61 4.15 19.69
CA PHE A 148 -1.92 4.31 19.05
C PHE A 148 -1.91 5.35 17.92
N ALA A 149 -1.23 6.48 18.13
CA ALA A 149 -1.09 7.50 17.09
C ALA A 149 -0.27 7.00 15.90
N TYR A 150 0.80 6.26 16.17
CA TYR A 150 1.64 5.65 15.14
C TYR A 150 0.89 4.59 14.31
N ASP A 151 0.12 3.71 14.97
CA ASP A 151 -0.68 2.68 14.30
C ASP A 151 -1.77 3.31 13.41
N ALA A 152 -2.40 4.38 13.88
CA ALA A 152 -3.36 5.15 13.09
C ALA A 152 -2.71 5.75 11.83
N LEU A 153 -1.48 6.28 11.95
CA LEU A 153 -0.74 6.84 10.81
C LEU A 153 -0.34 5.78 9.78
N ILE A 154 0.07 4.60 10.23
CA ILE A 154 0.38 3.47 9.33
C ILE A 154 -0.88 2.95 8.61
N GLY A 155 -2.04 3.05 9.25
CA GLY A 155 -3.32 2.69 8.64
C GLY A 155 -3.77 3.62 7.51
N LEU A 156 -3.32 4.89 7.49
CA LEU A 156 -3.77 5.89 6.52
C LEU A 156 -3.45 5.52 5.06
N PRO A 157 -2.21 5.12 4.69
CA PRO A 157 -1.92 4.65 3.34
C PRO A 157 -2.80 3.47 2.90
N ALA A 158 -3.19 2.59 3.83
CA ALA A 158 -4.06 1.46 3.50
C ALA A 158 -5.46 1.95 3.08
N ILE A 159 -6.05 2.89 3.83
CA ILE A 159 -7.33 3.52 3.47
C ILE A 159 -7.24 4.21 2.10
N GLY A 160 -6.17 4.97 1.87
CA GLY A 160 -5.92 5.65 0.60
C GLY A 160 -5.80 4.67 -0.58
N LEU A 161 -5.13 3.53 -0.37
CA LEU A 161 -5.00 2.46 -1.38
C LEU A 161 -6.37 1.87 -1.73
N TRP A 162 -7.18 1.53 -0.73
CA TRP A 162 -8.51 0.95 -0.94
C TRP A 162 -9.43 1.90 -1.73
N ILE A 163 -9.37 3.20 -1.45
CA ILE A 163 -10.13 4.21 -2.19
C ILE A 163 -9.58 4.40 -3.61
N SER A 164 -8.26 4.39 -3.78
CA SER A 164 -7.62 4.43 -5.09
C SER A 164 -8.06 3.25 -5.98
N TYR A 165 -8.28 2.07 -5.39
CA TYR A 165 -8.84 0.92 -6.12
C TYR A 165 -10.36 0.99 -6.31
N PHE A 166 -11.09 1.66 -5.43
CA PHE A 166 -12.53 1.84 -5.54
C PHE A 166 -12.93 2.63 -6.80
N PHE A 167 -12.29 3.78 -7.06
CA PHE A 167 -12.69 4.65 -8.17
C PHE A 167 -12.57 4.02 -9.56
N PRO A 168 -11.46 3.36 -9.95
CA PRO A 168 -11.35 2.67 -11.23
C PRO A 168 -12.38 1.55 -11.40
N ILE A 169 -12.65 0.77 -10.34
CA ILE A 169 -13.64 -0.32 -10.39
C ILE A 169 -15.04 0.26 -10.59
N LEU A 170 -15.38 1.34 -9.89
CA LEU A 170 -16.63 2.06 -10.06
C LEU A 170 -16.78 2.59 -11.49
N LEU A 171 -15.77 3.24 -12.04
CA LEU A 171 -15.79 3.77 -13.41
C LEU A 171 -15.99 2.66 -14.45
N ILE A 172 -15.29 1.53 -14.30
CA ILE A 172 -15.46 0.36 -15.19
C ILE A 172 -16.88 -0.19 -15.09
N LEU A 173 -17.45 -0.25 -13.88
CA LEU A 173 -18.81 -0.72 -13.66
C LEU A 173 -19.84 0.23 -14.29
N LEU A 174 -19.69 1.54 -14.09
CA LEU A 174 -20.56 2.56 -14.70
C LEU A 174 -20.49 2.52 -16.22
N CYS A 175 -19.30 2.42 -16.80
CA CYS A 175 -19.13 2.29 -18.25
C CYS A 175 -19.72 1.00 -18.81
N ARG A 176 -19.76 -0.08 -18.02
CA ARG A 176 -20.38 -1.35 -18.42
C ARG A 176 -21.90 -1.31 -18.36
N LEU A 177 -22.48 -0.51 -17.47
CA LEU A 177 -23.92 -0.26 -17.36
C LEU A 177 -24.40 0.75 -18.41
N ASN A 178 -23.57 1.74 -18.76
CA ASN A 178 -23.88 2.72 -19.79
C ASN A 178 -23.45 2.24 -21.19
N TYR A 179 -24.43 1.79 -21.99
CA TYR A 179 -24.21 1.27 -23.35
C TYR A 179 -23.43 2.23 -24.28
N ARG A 180 -23.62 3.56 -24.13
CA ARG A 180 -22.89 4.58 -24.92
C ARG A 180 -21.39 4.67 -24.58
N SER A 181 -20.97 4.44 -23.34
CA SER A 181 -19.56 4.50 -22.93
C SER A 181 -18.83 3.16 -23.15
N SER A 182 -19.55 2.04 -23.16
CA SER A 182 -18.99 0.72 -23.45
C SER A 182 -18.37 0.60 -24.86
N ALA A 183 -18.75 1.48 -25.79
CA ALA A 183 -18.20 1.54 -27.16
C ALA A 183 -16.82 2.21 -27.24
N GLN A 184 -16.41 3.00 -26.23
CA GLN A 184 -15.13 3.72 -26.22
C GLN A 184 -14.01 2.98 -25.48
N ILE A 185 -14.31 1.88 -24.78
CA ILE A 185 -13.32 1.12 -24.02
C ILE A 185 -12.69 0.05 -24.91
N VAL A 186 -11.37 0.17 -25.13
CA VAL A 186 -10.56 -0.91 -25.71
C VAL A 186 -10.45 -2.03 -24.66
N TRP A 187 -11.31 -3.03 -24.79
CA TRP A 187 -11.33 -4.17 -23.87
C TRP A 187 -10.01 -4.94 -23.92
N ALA A 188 -9.47 -5.29 -22.74
CA ALA A 188 -8.33 -6.17 -22.64
C ALA A 188 -8.63 -7.55 -23.28
N PRO A 189 -7.61 -8.21 -23.87
CA PRO A 189 -7.80 -9.51 -24.53
C PRO A 189 -8.25 -10.61 -23.56
N LEU A 190 -7.99 -10.47 -22.25
CA LEU A 190 -8.56 -11.33 -21.22
C LEU A 190 -9.93 -10.77 -20.77
N LYS A 191 -11.01 -11.33 -21.29
CA LYS A 191 -12.38 -10.98 -20.88
C LYS A 191 -12.91 -12.01 -19.88
N LEU A 192 -13.24 -11.59 -18.66
CA LEU A 192 -13.95 -12.44 -17.68
C LEU A 192 -15.44 -12.68 -18.03
N GLY A 193 -15.86 -12.35 -19.27
CA GLY A 193 -17.22 -12.58 -19.76
C GLY A 193 -18.30 -12.08 -18.80
N LYS A 194 -19.34 -12.90 -18.60
CA LYS A 194 -20.47 -12.60 -17.70
C LYS A 194 -20.09 -12.58 -16.22
N ALA A 195 -19.01 -13.27 -15.82
CA ALA A 195 -18.53 -13.31 -14.44
C ALA A 195 -17.87 -12.00 -13.99
N GLY A 196 -17.44 -11.13 -14.92
CA GLY A 196 -16.81 -9.87 -14.54
C GLY A 196 -17.73 -8.87 -13.83
N LEU A 197 -19.05 -8.92 -14.06
CA LEU A 197 -20.00 -8.02 -13.38
C LEU A 197 -20.14 -8.37 -11.88
N PRO A 198 -20.47 -9.62 -11.50
CA PRO A 198 -20.57 -9.97 -10.08
C PRO A 198 -19.23 -9.81 -9.35
N ILE A 199 -18.09 -10.08 -9.99
CA ILE A 199 -16.76 -9.89 -9.38
C ILE A 199 -16.50 -8.42 -9.06
N ASN A 200 -16.83 -7.50 -9.97
CA ASN A 200 -16.65 -6.07 -9.72
C ASN A 200 -17.56 -5.57 -8.60
N VAL A 201 -18.82 -6.03 -8.58
CA VAL A 201 -19.77 -5.67 -7.51
C VAL A 201 -19.31 -6.22 -6.15
N SER A 202 -18.89 -7.49 -6.09
CA SER A 202 -18.39 -8.08 -4.85
C SER A 202 -17.12 -7.40 -4.35
N ALA A 203 -16.21 -7.03 -5.27
CA ALA A 203 -15.00 -6.29 -4.93
C ALA A 203 -15.34 -4.92 -4.33
N MET A 204 -16.27 -4.17 -4.95
CA MET A 204 -16.70 -2.88 -4.40
C MET A 204 -17.33 -3.02 -3.02
N TRP A 205 -18.20 -4.02 -2.83
CA TRP A 205 -18.84 -4.25 -1.54
C TRP A 205 -17.83 -4.60 -0.45
N TYR A 206 -16.83 -5.43 -0.78
CA TYR A 206 -15.74 -5.77 0.12
C TYR A 206 -14.85 -4.56 0.46
N ILE A 207 -14.56 -3.69 -0.51
CA ILE A 207 -13.81 -2.45 -0.27
C ILE A 207 -14.58 -1.54 0.69
N VAL A 208 -15.89 -1.35 0.48
CA VAL A 208 -16.74 -0.54 1.36
C VAL A 208 -16.77 -1.13 2.77
N PHE A 209 -16.91 -2.46 2.89
CA PHE A 209 -16.84 -3.16 4.17
C PHE A 209 -15.51 -2.86 4.89
N ILE A 210 -14.37 -3.06 4.23
CA ILE A 210 -13.05 -2.78 4.80
C ILE A 210 -12.92 -1.31 5.23
N LEU A 211 -13.37 -0.37 4.40
CA LEU A 211 -13.29 1.06 4.72
C LEU A 211 -14.10 1.45 5.95
N ILE A 212 -15.21 0.75 6.22
CA ILE A 212 -16.00 0.94 7.44
C ILE A 212 -15.26 0.37 8.65
N TRP A 213 -14.62 -0.79 8.53
CA TRP A 213 -14.03 -1.50 9.67
C TRP A 213 -12.60 -1.08 10.03
N ILE A 214 -11.78 -0.61 9.08
CA ILE A 214 -10.41 -0.16 9.36
C ILE A 214 -10.34 0.92 10.46
N PRO A 215 -11.22 1.94 10.49
CA PRO A 215 -11.19 2.98 11.53
C PRO A 215 -11.67 2.52 12.91
N PHE A 216 -12.17 1.29 13.06
CA PHE A 216 -12.60 0.80 14.37
C PHE A 216 -11.37 0.45 15.22
N SER A 217 -11.48 0.70 16.53
CA SER A 217 -10.45 0.29 17.49
C SER A 217 -10.57 -1.19 17.82
N ALA A 218 -9.43 -1.87 17.95
CA ALA A 218 -9.36 -3.29 18.28
C ALA A 218 -9.67 -3.59 19.77
N ILE A 219 -9.67 -2.56 20.64
CA ILE A 219 -9.81 -2.72 22.09
C ILE A 219 -11.04 -1.95 22.59
N LEU A 220 -11.93 -2.66 23.29
CA LEU A 220 -13.09 -2.12 23.99
C LEU A 220 -12.84 -2.15 25.51
N PRO A 221 -13.28 -1.15 26.29
CA PRO A 221 -14.00 0.05 25.88
C PRO A 221 -13.10 1.13 25.25
N VAL A 222 -13.66 1.88 24.28
CA VAL A 222 -12.91 2.92 23.55
C VAL A 222 -12.75 4.17 24.41
N ASN A 223 -11.50 4.51 24.72
CA ASN A 223 -11.12 5.78 25.34
C ASN A 223 -10.46 6.72 24.33
N ARG A 224 -10.35 8.02 24.66
CA ARG A 224 -9.66 9.02 23.81
C ARG A 224 -8.21 8.62 23.46
N LEU A 225 -7.58 7.80 24.28
CA LEU A 225 -6.21 7.32 24.08
C LEU A 225 -6.13 6.07 23.18
N ASN A 226 -7.22 5.30 23.07
CA ASN A 226 -7.27 4.03 22.33
C ASN A 226 -8.12 4.10 21.06
N LEU A 227 -8.66 5.28 20.73
CA LEU A 227 -9.43 5.48 19.50
C LEU A 227 -8.48 5.39 18.29
N ASN A 228 -8.88 4.61 17.29
CA ASN A 228 -8.17 4.59 16.03
C ASN A 228 -8.49 5.86 15.24
N TYR A 229 -7.55 6.80 15.23
CA TYR A 229 -7.70 8.10 14.56
C TYR A 229 -7.55 8.04 13.03
N ALA A 230 -7.32 6.86 12.44
CA ALA A 230 -7.11 6.74 11.00
C ALA A 230 -8.31 7.26 10.18
N GLY A 231 -9.55 7.00 10.60
CA GLY A 231 -10.75 7.49 9.91
C GLY A 231 -10.85 9.02 9.90
N PRO A 232 -10.89 9.68 11.08
CA PRO A 232 -10.94 11.14 11.16
C PRO A 232 -9.77 11.84 10.44
N ILE A 233 -8.53 11.34 10.60
CA ILE A 233 -7.37 11.91 9.92
C ILE A 233 -7.50 11.76 8.40
N PHE A 234 -7.96 10.60 7.93
CA PHE A 234 -8.21 10.39 6.51
C PHE A 234 -9.29 11.34 5.96
N GLY A 235 -10.39 11.53 6.71
CA GLY A 235 -11.42 12.51 6.37
C GLY A 235 -10.85 13.92 6.21
N ALA A 236 -9.98 14.35 7.13
CA ALA A 236 -9.30 15.64 7.07
C ALA A 236 -8.35 15.76 5.85
N VAL A 237 -7.65 14.67 5.48
CA VAL A 237 -6.78 14.65 4.29
C VAL A 237 -7.60 14.75 3.01
N VAL A 238 -8.74 14.05 2.92
CA VAL A 238 -9.63 14.12 1.75
C VAL A 238 -10.24 15.52 1.62
N THR A 239 -10.72 16.11 2.70
CA THR A 239 -11.26 17.47 2.66
C THR A 239 -10.18 18.48 2.31
N GLY A 240 -8.97 18.35 2.87
CA GLY A 240 -7.81 19.16 2.50
C GLY A 240 -7.44 19.03 1.02
N GLY A 241 -7.43 17.81 0.48
CA GLY A 241 -7.15 17.56 -0.94
C GLY A 241 -8.24 18.11 -1.86
N LEU A 242 -9.52 18.02 -1.48
CA LEU A 242 -10.63 18.62 -2.22
C LEU A 242 -10.57 20.16 -2.20
N LEU A 243 -10.17 20.73 -1.06
CA LEU A 243 -9.95 22.18 -0.93
C LEU A 243 -8.78 22.64 -1.81
N ASP A 244 -7.63 21.96 -1.77
CA ASP A 244 -6.50 22.27 -2.64
C ASP A 244 -6.85 22.10 -4.13
N TRP A 245 -7.64 21.06 -4.47
CA TRP A 245 -8.15 20.89 -5.82
C TRP A 245 -9.02 22.06 -6.26
N TYR A 246 -9.95 22.50 -5.40
CA TYR A 246 -10.86 23.61 -5.70
C TYR A 246 -10.12 24.94 -5.81
N LEU A 247 -9.13 25.18 -4.94
CA LEU A 247 -8.39 26.44 -4.87
C LEU A 247 -7.26 26.55 -5.91
N SER A 248 -6.60 25.45 -6.24
CA SER A 248 -5.35 25.46 -7.03
C SER A 248 -5.28 24.36 -8.09
N GLY A 249 -5.79 23.17 -7.79
CA GLY A 249 -5.69 22.01 -8.70
C GLY A 249 -6.37 22.22 -10.04
N ARG A 250 -7.57 22.83 -10.06
CA ARG A 250 -8.31 23.12 -11.30
C ARG A 250 -7.55 24.05 -12.26
N ILE A 251 -6.63 24.86 -11.76
CA ILE A 251 -5.86 25.83 -12.55
C ILE A 251 -4.53 25.22 -13.05
N ARG A 252 -3.94 24.28 -12.27
CA ARG A 252 -2.63 23.67 -12.58
C ARG A 252 -2.73 22.37 -13.38
N PHE A 253 -3.90 21.74 -13.46
CA PHE A 253 -4.07 20.45 -14.14
C PHE A 253 -4.05 20.61 -15.67
N ARG A 254 -2.91 20.29 -16.29
CA ARG A 254 -2.81 20.08 -17.75
C ARG A 254 -2.85 18.58 -18.03
N LEU A 255 -3.74 18.16 -18.94
CA LEU A 255 -3.77 16.79 -19.45
C LEU A 255 -2.42 16.50 -20.13
N PRO A 256 -1.83 15.30 -19.94
CA PRO A 256 -0.68 14.89 -20.72
C PRO A 256 -1.08 14.90 -22.20
N VAL A 257 -0.42 15.74 -22.99
CA VAL A 257 -0.57 15.70 -24.44
C VAL A 257 -0.02 14.34 -24.86
N ALA A 258 -0.85 13.50 -25.50
CA ALA A 258 -0.44 12.21 -25.99
C ALA A 258 0.81 12.40 -26.86
N ARG A 259 1.97 11.91 -26.39
CA ARG A 259 3.15 11.80 -27.26
C ARG A 259 2.81 10.71 -28.27
N GLY A 260 2.47 11.16 -29.49
CA GLY A 260 2.40 10.31 -30.68
C GLY A 260 3.77 9.80 -31.09
#